data_AF-X0ST79-F1
#
_entry.id   AF-X0ST79-F1
#
_cell.length_a   1.000
_cell.length_b   1.000
_cell.length_c   1.000
_cell.angle_alpha   90.00
_cell.angle_beta   90.00
_cell.angle_gamma   90.00
#
_symmetry.space_group_name_H-M   'P 1'
#
loop_
_entity.id
_entity.type
_entity.pdbx_description
1 polymer ?
#
loop_
_entity_poly.entity_id
_entity_poly.type
_entity_poly.pdbx_seq_one_letter_code
_entity_poly.pdbx_strand_id
1 'polypeptide(L)'
;MSEKINGIINKKTASKILGIQFSILSPEEIVKKSVAEIVSRDTYINNKPVVGGLFDPRMGTLDPGLICPTDGLDYMQTPGYFGHINLACPLFYIQYLSTIMKVLRCVCFKCSKLLISKEKYKQALDMPPDARWNFIFSLASKVERCGEETHNGCGCKQPKKIKKEGFASLIAEWTNIAGVEDGSDEMSLALTPSICLKILRRISDEDVNFMGFSPIWSRPDWMICQVLAVPPPAVRPSVKHDSQQRSEDDLSHIIVNIIKTNTTLQEKIQNNAPGNVIQDWTTLLQYYVSTLVDNKIPGVAAFAQRSGRPLKSIKERLNGKHGRVRGNLMGKRVDYSARSVITPDPNLSIRQLGVPMKIAMNLTRPVKVNNLNKNYLTKLIQNGPNVYPGAKILVKKNGDSIYLENTDRESIILELGDV
;
A
#
# COMPACT_ATOMS: atom_id res chain seq x y z
N MET A 1 -7.53 0.47 24.13
CA MET A 1 -8.96 0.07 24.14
C MET A 1 -9.72 1.22 23.49
N SER A 2 -10.18 1.03 22.25
CA SER A 2 -11.05 2.00 21.58
C SER A 2 -12.41 2.02 22.28
N GLU A 3 -12.88 3.20 22.65
CA GLU A 3 -14.29 3.41 23.00
C GLU A 3 -15.12 2.90 21.82
N LYS A 4 -15.98 1.90 22.05
CA LYS A 4 -16.89 1.37 21.03
C LYS A 4 -17.80 2.52 20.60
N ILE A 5 -17.54 3.08 19.44
CA ILE A 5 -18.33 4.14 18.85
C ILE A 5 -19.64 3.51 18.38
N ASN A 6 -20.79 4.02 18.85
CA ASN A 6 -22.11 3.61 18.37
C ASN A 6 -22.30 4.07 16.92
N GLY A 7 -21.77 3.33 15.95
CA GLY A 7 -22.14 3.36 14.53
C GLY A 7 -21.90 4.66 13.74
N ILE A 8 -21.35 5.71 14.35
CA ILE A 8 -21.10 7.00 13.69
C ILE A 8 -19.74 7.55 14.15
N ILE A 9 -18.79 7.68 13.21
CA ILE A 9 -17.50 8.35 13.47
C ILE A 9 -17.77 9.75 14.06
N ASN A 10 -17.36 9.96 15.31
CA ASN A 10 -17.56 11.22 16.01
C ASN A 10 -16.66 12.31 15.39
N LYS A 11 -17.21 13.10 14.45
CA LYS A 11 -16.48 14.14 13.68
C LYS A 11 -16.05 15.36 14.50
N LYS A 12 -16.10 15.33 15.83
CA LYS A 12 -16.05 16.54 16.69
C LYS A 12 -14.72 17.30 16.67
N THR A 13 -13.61 16.73 16.19
CA THR A 13 -12.33 17.44 16.06
C THR A 13 -11.58 17.02 14.79
N ALA A 14 -11.88 17.67 13.67
CA ALA A 14 -11.09 17.49 12.45
C ALA A 14 -9.76 18.26 12.56
N SER A 15 -8.64 17.54 12.49
CA SER A 15 -7.29 18.12 12.42
C SER A 15 -6.80 18.20 10.98
N LYS A 16 -6.04 19.25 10.65
CA LYS A 16 -5.37 19.38 9.35
C LYS A 16 -4.04 18.62 9.35
N ILE A 17 -3.74 17.94 8.25
CA ILE A 17 -2.46 17.24 8.06
C ILE A 17 -1.38 18.30 7.77
N LEU A 18 -0.38 18.44 8.65
CA LEU A 18 0.72 19.41 8.50
C LEU A 18 1.86 18.88 7.63
N GLY A 19 2.10 17.58 7.65
CA GLY A 19 3.19 16.94 6.92
C GLY A 19 2.97 15.43 6.81
N ILE A 20 3.69 14.80 5.88
CA ILE A 20 3.62 13.36 5.61
C ILE A 20 5.04 12.80 5.73
N GLN A 21 5.23 11.85 6.65
CA GLN A 21 6.49 11.13 6.81
C GLN A 21 6.41 9.81 6.03
N PHE A 22 7.37 9.56 5.14
CA PHE A 22 7.53 8.28 4.48
C PHE A 22 8.47 7.38 5.28
N SER A 23 8.12 6.09 5.36
CA SER A 23 8.92 5.08 6.06
C SER A 23 8.79 3.72 5.38
N ILE A 24 9.73 2.83 5.71
CA ILE A 24 9.63 1.41 5.43
C ILE A 24 9.06 0.76 6.70
N LEU A 25 8.02 -0.04 6.57
CA LEU A 25 7.42 -0.71 7.72
C LEU A 25 8.35 -1.81 8.23
N SER A 26 8.65 -1.78 9.53
CA SER A 26 9.39 -2.87 10.16
C SER A 26 8.49 -4.11 10.31
N PRO A 27 9.05 -5.33 10.31
CA PRO A 27 8.26 -6.54 10.55
C PRO A 27 7.49 -6.50 11.87
N GLU A 28 8.11 -5.94 12.91
CA GLU A 28 7.51 -5.78 14.25
C GLU A 28 6.34 -4.78 14.22
N GLU A 29 6.47 -3.70 13.46
CA GLU A 29 5.41 -2.71 13.29
C GLU A 29 4.23 -3.28 12.49
N ILE A 30 4.49 -4.09 11.46
CA ILE A 30 3.45 -4.79 10.69
C ILE A 30 2.64 -5.70 11.61
N VAL A 31 3.29 -6.52 12.43
CA VAL A 31 2.61 -7.42 13.38
C VAL A 31 1.83 -6.61 14.41
N LYS A 32 2.43 -5.57 15.00
CA LYS A 32 1.80 -4.74 16.03
C LYS A 32 0.57 -3.97 15.53
N LYS A 33 0.59 -3.51 14.28
CA LYS A 33 -0.54 -2.79 13.64
C LYS A 33 -1.58 -3.73 13.02
N SER A 34 -1.24 -5.00 12.86
CA SER A 34 -2.13 -5.98 12.26
C SER A 34 -3.22 -6.42 13.22
N VAL A 35 -4.45 -6.57 12.71
CA VAL A 35 -5.60 -7.03 13.49
C VAL A 35 -5.82 -8.54 13.43
N ALA A 36 -5.23 -9.20 12.43
CA ALA A 36 -5.41 -10.62 12.18
C ALA A 36 -4.19 -11.22 11.49
N GLU A 37 -3.78 -12.40 11.96
CA GLU A 37 -2.86 -13.28 11.23
C GLU A 37 -3.68 -14.12 10.23
N ILE A 38 -3.24 -14.12 8.97
CA ILE A 38 -3.92 -14.82 7.88
C ILE A 38 -3.20 -16.13 7.61
N VAL A 39 -3.81 -17.22 8.04
CA VAL A 39 -3.24 -18.57 7.95
C VAL A 39 -3.96 -19.40 6.88
N SER A 40 -5.28 -19.22 6.77
CA SER A 40 -6.09 -19.97 5.80
C SER A 40 -6.23 -19.22 4.48
N ARG A 41 -6.24 -19.99 3.39
CA ARG A 41 -6.58 -19.53 2.04
C ARG A 41 -8.09 -19.33 1.84
N ASP A 42 -8.90 -19.89 2.72
CA ASP A 42 -10.34 -19.93 2.55
C ASP A 42 -10.93 -18.54 2.81
N THR A 43 -11.90 -18.14 1.97
CA THR A 43 -12.51 -16.81 2.01
C THR A 43 -13.83 -16.84 2.78
N TYR A 44 -14.78 -17.64 2.29
CA TYR A 44 -16.12 -17.77 2.85
C TYR A 44 -16.50 -19.25 2.98
N ILE A 45 -17.14 -19.61 4.09
CA ILE A 45 -17.80 -20.90 4.30
C ILE A 45 -19.27 -20.61 4.58
N ASN A 46 -20.18 -21.23 3.81
CA ASN A 46 -21.63 -21.00 3.94
C ASN A 46 -22.01 -19.50 3.90
N ASN A 47 -21.41 -18.75 2.97
CA ASN A 47 -21.55 -17.29 2.82
C ASN A 47 -21.09 -16.43 4.01
N LYS A 48 -20.51 -17.03 5.05
CA LYS A 48 -19.91 -16.31 6.17
C LYS A 48 -18.39 -16.25 6.01
N PRO A 49 -17.78 -15.08 6.27
CA PRO A 49 -16.32 -14.93 6.23
C PRO A 49 -15.65 -15.82 7.29
N VAL A 50 -14.51 -16.42 6.92
CA VAL A 50 -13.75 -17.32 7.80
C VAL A 50 -12.77 -16.52 8.66
N VAL A 51 -12.71 -16.81 9.95
CA VAL A 51 -11.71 -16.24 10.87
C VAL A 51 -10.34 -16.82 10.57
N GLY A 52 -9.31 -15.97 10.48
CA GLY A 52 -7.97 -16.37 10.03
C GLY A 52 -7.87 -16.65 8.53
N GLY A 53 -8.97 -16.45 7.78
CA GLY A 53 -9.02 -16.48 6.33
C GLY A 53 -8.78 -15.10 5.72
N LEU A 54 -8.76 -15.02 4.40
CA LEU A 54 -8.41 -13.78 3.70
C LEU A 54 -9.45 -12.65 3.90
N PHE A 55 -10.70 -12.97 4.22
CA PHE A 55 -11.76 -11.99 4.50
C PHE A 55 -12.17 -11.98 5.98
N ASP A 56 -11.20 -12.16 6.88
CA ASP A 56 -11.44 -12.11 8.33
C ASP A 56 -12.26 -10.86 8.71
N PRO A 57 -13.40 -10.98 9.40
CA PRO A 57 -14.26 -9.85 9.78
C PRO A 57 -13.54 -8.73 10.52
N ARG A 58 -12.48 -9.06 11.26
CA ARG A 58 -11.67 -8.08 12.00
C ARG A 58 -10.94 -7.10 11.05
N MET A 59 -10.67 -7.51 9.82
CA MET A 59 -10.06 -6.65 8.79
C MET A 59 -11.04 -5.66 8.15
N GLY A 60 -12.32 -5.72 8.51
CA GLY A 60 -13.39 -4.91 7.93
C GLY A 60 -14.42 -5.77 7.18
N THR A 61 -15.68 -5.35 7.21
CA THR A 61 -16.80 -6.06 6.57
C THR A 61 -17.16 -5.40 5.24
N LEU A 62 -17.52 -6.22 4.24
CA LEU A 62 -18.00 -5.75 2.93
C LEU A 62 -19.49 -6.01 2.71
N ASP A 63 -20.08 -6.91 3.51
CA ASP A 63 -21.44 -7.37 3.32
C ASP A 63 -22.41 -6.49 4.11
N PRO A 64 -23.51 -6.01 3.49
CA PRO A 64 -24.53 -5.24 4.19
C PRO A 64 -25.09 -5.99 5.41
N GLY A 65 -25.26 -5.28 6.52
CA GLY A 65 -25.77 -5.84 7.77
C GLY A 65 -24.72 -6.51 8.66
N LEU A 66 -23.45 -6.61 8.21
CA LEU A 66 -22.35 -7.04 9.06
C LEU A 66 -21.59 -5.84 9.64
N ILE A 67 -21.55 -5.79 10.97
CA ILE A 67 -20.77 -4.81 11.72
C ILE A 67 -19.35 -5.35 11.93
N CYS A 68 -18.34 -4.52 11.69
CA CYS A 68 -16.96 -4.94 11.90
C CYS A 68 -16.65 -5.06 13.42
N PRO A 69 -16.10 -6.20 13.89
CA PRO A 69 -15.79 -6.41 15.31
C PRO A 69 -14.72 -5.46 15.86
N THR A 70 -13.86 -4.89 15.01
CA THR A 70 -12.71 -4.07 15.40
C THR A 70 -13.11 -2.63 15.73
N ASP A 71 -14.03 -2.05 14.96
CA ASP A 71 -14.42 -0.64 15.06
C ASP A 71 -15.89 -0.42 15.44
N GLY A 72 -16.74 -1.44 15.31
CA GLY A 72 -18.18 -1.33 15.53
C GLY A 72 -18.91 -0.55 14.45
N LEU A 73 -18.28 -0.32 13.29
CA LEU A 73 -18.83 0.43 12.17
C LEU A 73 -19.45 -0.51 11.12
N ASP A 74 -20.36 0.05 10.34
CA ASP A 74 -20.99 -0.63 9.21
C ASP A 74 -20.07 -0.66 7.98
N TYR A 75 -20.38 -1.52 6.99
CA TYR A 75 -19.55 -1.77 5.80
C TYR A 75 -19.25 -0.52 4.97
N MET A 76 -20.10 0.52 5.04
CA MET A 76 -19.89 1.80 4.35
C MET A 76 -18.93 2.76 5.07
N GLN A 77 -18.83 2.66 6.40
CA GLN A 77 -18.04 3.58 7.22
C GLN A 77 -16.71 2.98 7.67
N THR A 78 -16.62 1.65 7.74
CA THR A 78 -15.38 0.99 8.14
C THR A 78 -14.24 1.31 7.17
N PRO A 79 -13.08 1.79 7.64
CA PRO A 79 -11.94 2.07 6.77
C PRO A 79 -11.22 0.80 6.29
N GLY A 80 -11.43 -0.33 6.99
CA GLY A 80 -10.69 -1.56 6.82
C GLY A 80 -9.33 -1.54 7.55
N TYR A 81 -8.93 -2.71 8.06
CA TYR A 81 -7.73 -2.90 8.87
C TYR A 81 -6.78 -3.93 8.26
N PHE A 82 -5.48 -3.67 8.34
CA PHE A 82 -4.46 -4.55 7.78
C PHE A 82 -4.35 -5.87 8.56
N GLY A 83 -4.15 -6.95 7.81
CA GLY A 83 -3.75 -8.25 8.32
C GLY A 83 -2.25 -8.46 8.11
N HIS A 84 -1.72 -9.60 8.54
CA HIS A 84 -0.35 -10.00 8.23
C HIS A 84 -0.22 -11.49 7.94
N ILE A 85 0.82 -11.87 7.19
CA ILE A 85 1.24 -13.25 6.95
C ILE A 85 2.70 -13.38 7.37
N ASN A 86 2.98 -14.35 8.23
CA ASN A 86 4.33 -14.75 8.59
C ASN A 86 4.92 -15.64 7.49
N LEU A 87 6.01 -15.20 6.86
CA LEU A 87 6.65 -15.99 5.81
C LEU A 87 7.54 -17.07 6.43
N ALA A 88 7.55 -18.24 5.80
CA ALA A 88 8.36 -19.39 6.24
C ALA A 88 9.87 -19.12 6.12
N CYS A 89 10.26 -18.25 5.18
CA CYS A 89 11.63 -17.77 5.00
C CYS A 89 11.64 -16.28 4.59
N PRO A 90 12.71 -15.54 4.89
CA PRO A 90 12.84 -14.16 4.43
C PRO A 90 13.01 -14.09 2.91
N LEU A 91 12.44 -13.05 2.30
CA LEU A 91 12.42 -12.83 0.85
C LEU A 91 12.91 -11.43 0.52
N PHE A 92 13.46 -11.22 -0.68
CA PHE A 92 13.84 -9.89 -1.13
C PHE A 92 12.63 -9.11 -1.62
N TYR A 93 12.48 -7.85 -1.25
CA TYR A 93 11.66 -6.95 -2.05
C TYR A 93 12.44 -6.57 -3.30
N ILE A 94 11.98 -7.02 -4.48
CA ILE A 94 12.68 -6.80 -5.75
C ILE A 94 12.91 -5.30 -6.02
N GLN A 95 11.99 -4.45 -5.56
CA GLN A 95 12.08 -3.00 -5.70
C GLN A 95 13.24 -2.40 -4.91
N TYR A 96 13.66 -3.03 -3.79
CA TYR A 96 14.79 -2.59 -2.97
C TYR A 96 16.08 -3.37 -3.25
N LEU A 97 16.06 -4.35 -4.16
CA LEU A 97 17.20 -5.23 -4.40
C LEU A 97 18.46 -4.46 -4.81
N SER A 98 18.33 -3.42 -5.64
CA SER A 98 19.44 -2.56 -6.05
C SER A 98 20.04 -1.79 -4.86
N THR A 99 19.20 -1.31 -3.94
CA THR A 99 19.64 -0.64 -2.71
C THR A 99 20.32 -1.62 -1.76
N ILE A 100 19.74 -2.81 -1.55
CA ILE A 100 20.33 -3.87 -0.73
C ILE A 100 21.72 -4.24 -1.25
N MET A 101 21.89 -4.44 -2.56
CA MET A 101 23.20 -4.73 -3.16
C MET A 101 24.22 -3.62 -2.89
N LYS A 102 23.82 -2.35 -2.96
CA LYS A 102 24.70 -1.22 -2.65
C LYS A 102 25.07 -1.16 -1.17
N VAL A 103 24.11 -1.39 -0.26
CA VAL A 103 24.37 -1.44 1.19
C VAL A 103 25.34 -2.58 1.53
N LEU A 104 25.13 -3.78 0.98
CA LEU A 104 26.01 -4.93 1.19
C LEU A 104 27.45 -4.69 0.71
N ARG A 105 27.67 -3.77 -0.25
CA ARG A 105 29.01 -3.34 -0.67
C ARG A 105 29.65 -2.28 0.23
N CYS A 106 28.87 -1.61 1.08
CA CYS A 106 29.37 -0.59 1.99
C CYS A 106 29.73 -1.14 3.37
N VAL A 107 29.15 -2.28 3.74
CA VAL A 107 29.34 -2.92 5.04
C VAL A 107 30.15 -4.20 4.91
N CYS A 108 30.89 -4.54 5.96
CA CYS A 108 31.66 -5.76 5.99
C CYS A 108 30.76 -7.01 6.06
N PHE A 109 31.01 -7.99 5.20
CA PHE A 109 30.27 -9.25 5.16
C PHE A 109 30.27 -10.05 6.48
N LYS A 110 31.32 -9.92 7.31
CA LYS A 110 31.48 -10.68 8.56
C LYS A 110 31.03 -9.90 9.80
N CYS A 111 31.55 -8.67 9.96
CA CYS A 111 31.31 -7.87 11.18
C CYS A 111 30.22 -6.80 11.02
N SER A 112 29.65 -6.62 9.82
CA SER A 112 28.59 -5.64 9.51
C SER A 112 28.93 -4.17 9.80
N LYS A 113 30.19 -3.85 10.12
CA LYS A 113 30.66 -2.48 10.26
C LYS A 113 30.79 -1.81 8.89
N LEU A 114 30.60 -0.50 8.86
CA LEU A 114 30.89 0.31 7.69
C LEU A 114 32.38 0.22 7.32
N LEU A 115 32.69 0.07 6.03
CA LEU A 115 34.06 -0.11 5.56
C LEU A 115 34.91 1.18 5.63
N ILE A 116 34.26 2.34 5.67
CA ILE A 116 34.91 3.66 5.73
C ILE A 116 34.94 4.21 7.15
N SER A 117 35.95 5.04 7.45
CA SER A 117 36.03 5.74 8.74
C SER A 117 35.06 6.94 8.79
N LYS A 118 34.21 6.96 9.83
CA LYS A 118 33.33 8.08 10.13
C LYS A 118 34.12 9.36 10.43
N GLU A 119 35.30 9.23 11.04
CA GLU A 119 36.10 10.37 11.49
C GLU A 119 36.74 11.13 10.34
N LYS A 120 37.24 10.39 9.34
CA LYS A 120 37.86 10.96 8.13
C LYS A 120 36.84 11.69 7.26
N TYR A 121 35.60 11.20 7.24
CA TYR A 121 34.54 11.72 6.38
C TYR A 121 33.41 12.41 7.14
N LYS A 122 33.72 13.09 8.27
CA LYS A 122 32.73 13.83 9.08
C LYS A 122 31.90 14.83 8.26
N GLN A 123 32.50 15.45 7.24
CA GLN A 123 31.84 16.36 6.29
C GLN A 123 30.58 15.76 5.62
N ALA A 124 30.47 14.43 5.55
CA ALA A 124 29.30 13.77 4.98
C ALA A 124 28.03 14.04 5.81
N LEU A 125 28.16 14.32 7.12
CA LEU A 125 27.03 14.60 8.01
C LEU A 125 26.33 15.94 7.72
N ASP A 126 27.02 16.88 7.07
CA ASP A 126 26.44 18.18 6.69
C ASP A 126 25.68 18.10 5.35
N MET A 127 25.92 17.04 4.57
CA MET A 127 25.26 16.83 3.28
C MET A 127 23.82 16.31 3.45
N PRO A 128 22.91 16.61 2.50
CA PRO A 128 21.56 16.03 2.51
C PRO A 128 21.62 14.50 2.34
N PRO A 129 20.64 13.74 2.88
CA PRO A 129 20.72 12.27 2.96
C PRO A 129 20.98 11.55 1.64
N ASP A 130 20.37 11.97 0.54
CA ASP A 130 20.55 11.34 -0.78
C ASP A 130 21.96 11.57 -1.34
N ALA A 131 22.46 12.81 -1.25
CA ALA A 131 23.83 13.13 -1.68
C ALA A 131 24.87 12.41 -0.80
N ARG A 132 24.61 12.34 0.52
CA ARG A 132 25.43 11.61 1.49
C ARG A 132 25.56 10.13 1.12
N TRP A 133 24.45 9.48 0.81
CA TRP A 133 24.44 8.08 0.40
C TRP A 133 25.28 7.83 -0.85
N ASN A 134 25.12 8.68 -1.88
CA ASN A 134 25.88 8.56 -3.12
C ASN A 134 27.38 8.77 -2.90
N PHE A 135 27.76 9.75 -2.07
CA PHE A 135 29.15 10.02 -1.68
C PHE A 135 29.77 8.81 -0.95
N ILE A 136 29.10 8.30 0.08
CA ILE A 136 29.57 7.16 0.87
C ILE A 136 29.71 5.91 0.02
N PHE A 137 28.71 5.61 -0.81
CA PHE A 137 28.76 4.44 -1.69
C PHE A 137 29.96 4.51 -2.66
N SER A 138 30.26 5.68 -3.21
CA SER A 138 31.39 5.86 -4.13
C SER A 138 32.77 5.57 -3.51
N LEU A 139 32.89 5.77 -2.19
CA LEU A 139 34.11 5.53 -1.42
C LEU A 139 34.16 4.11 -0.88
N ALA A 140 33.12 3.68 -0.17
CA ALA A 140 33.06 2.38 0.50
C ALA A 140 33.13 1.21 -0.49
N SER A 141 32.58 1.38 -1.69
CA SER A 141 32.58 0.34 -2.73
C SER A 141 33.97 0.03 -3.32
N LYS A 142 34.98 0.86 -3.04
CA LYS A 142 36.38 0.69 -3.47
C LYS A 142 37.23 -0.04 -2.43
N VAL A 143 36.75 -0.18 -1.18
CA VAL A 143 37.50 -0.82 -0.10
C VAL A 143 37.45 -2.33 -0.28
N GLU A 144 38.61 -2.98 -0.38
CA GLU A 144 38.70 -4.42 -0.66
C GLU A 144 38.77 -5.26 0.62
N ARG A 145 39.33 -4.72 1.70
CA ARG A 145 39.39 -5.42 3.00
C ARG A 145 38.86 -4.56 4.14
N CYS A 146 38.12 -5.21 5.03
CA CYS A 146 37.65 -4.57 6.25
C CYS A 146 38.83 -4.28 7.19
N GLY A 147 39.07 -3.00 7.46
CA GLY A 147 40.17 -2.54 8.32
C GLY A 147 41.25 -1.73 7.60
N GLU A 148 41.16 -1.55 6.28
CA GLU A 148 42.10 -0.70 5.53
C GLU A 148 41.94 0.79 5.89
N GLU A 149 40.69 1.27 5.92
CA GLU A 149 40.36 2.67 6.26
C GLU A 149 39.95 2.83 7.74
N THR A 150 39.75 1.74 8.48
CA THR A 150 39.25 1.76 9.86
C THR A 150 40.17 0.97 10.78
N HIS A 151 40.54 1.55 11.93
CA HIS A 151 41.43 0.89 12.88
C HIS A 151 40.84 -0.42 13.49
N ASN A 152 39.51 -0.57 13.51
CA ASN A 152 38.79 -1.66 14.18
C ASN A 152 38.09 -2.62 13.19
N GLY A 153 38.77 -3.00 12.12
CA GLY A 153 38.29 -3.97 11.11
C GLY A 153 38.62 -5.43 11.43
N CYS A 154 37.87 -6.37 10.85
CA CYS A 154 38.08 -7.81 11.07
C CYS A 154 39.02 -8.47 10.04
N GLY A 155 39.62 -7.69 9.12
CA GLY A 155 40.53 -8.17 8.08
C GLY A 155 39.87 -8.94 6.93
N CYS A 156 38.55 -9.14 6.98
CA CYS A 156 37.81 -9.94 6.00
C CYS A 156 37.81 -9.28 4.62
N LYS A 157 38.12 -10.07 3.58
CA LYS A 157 38.06 -9.64 2.18
C LYS A 157 36.61 -9.47 1.73
N GLN A 158 36.31 -8.33 1.14
CA GLN A 158 34.98 -8.02 0.65
C GLN A 158 34.80 -8.53 -0.79
N PRO A 159 33.55 -8.88 -1.18
CA PRO A 159 33.28 -9.29 -2.53
C PRO A 159 33.53 -8.12 -3.48
N LYS A 160 34.29 -8.39 -4.56
CA LYS A 160 34.61 -7.38 -5.57
C LYS A 160 33.34 -6.94 -6.30
N LYS A 161 32.44 -7.90 -6.54
CA LYS A 161 31.18 -7.65 -7.23
C LYS A 161 30.07 -8.47 -6.59
N ILE A 162 28.91 -7.84 -6.45
CA ILE A 162 27.65 -8.51 -6.14
C ILE A 162 26.80 -8.36 -7.39
N LYS A 163 26.48 -9.48 -8.04
CA LYS A 163 25.65 -9.52 -9.24
C LYS A 163 24.27 -10.06 -8.88
N LYS A 164 23.26 -9.58 -9.60
CA LYS A 164 21.95 -10.20 -9.63
C LYS A 164 21.98 -11.26 -10.74
N GLU A 165 21.70 -12.51 -10.38
CA GLU A 165 21.48 -13.59 -11.33
C GLU A 165 20.01 -14.01 -11.33
N GLY A 166 19.46 -14.17 -12.53
CA GLY A 166 18.06 -14.52 -12.72
C GLY A 166 17.10 -13.51 -12.06
N PHE A 167 16.10 -14.03 -11.35
CA PHE A 167 14.99 -13.25 -10.83
C PHE A 167 15.31 -12.50 -9.53
N ALA A 168 15.91 -13.19 -8.55
CA ALA A 168 16.12 -12.67 -7.20
C ALA A 168 17.39 -13.21 -6.51
N SER A 169 18.18 -14.04 -7.20
CA SER A 169 19.41 -14.58 -6.61
C SER A 169 20.53 -13.55 -6.69
N LEU A 170 21.22 -13.34 -5.59
CA LEU A 170 22.41 -12.49 -5.53
C LEU A 170 23.63 -13.39 -5.43
N ILE A 171 24.64 -13.14 -6.27
CA ILE A 171 25.92 -13.84 -6.22
C ILE A 171 27.01 -12.83 -5.91
N ALA A 172 27.78 -13.13 -4.86
CA ALA A 172 28.97 -12.40 -4.50
C ALA A 172 30.20 -13.11 -5.06
N GLU A 173 31.09 -12.36 -5.71
CA GLU A 173 32.31 -12.87 -6.32
C GLU A 173 33.54 -12.26 -5.64
N TRP A 174 34.48 -13.11 -5.26
CA TRP A 174 35.79 -12.72 -4.72
C TRP A 174 36.88 -13.17 -5.70
N THR A 175 37.84 -12.27 -5.94
CA THR A 175 39.04 -12.55 -6.73
C THR A 175 40.25 -12.62 -5.79
N ASN A 176 41.31 -13.39 -6.12
CA ASN A 176 42.59 -13.43 -5.41
C ASN A 176 42.47 -13.71 -3.89
N ILE A 177 41.93 -14.86 -3.50
CA ILE A 177 41.92 -15.29 -2.10
C ILE A 177 43.29 -15.91 -1.79
N ALA A 178 44.04 -15.33 -0.86
CA ALA A 178 45.33 -15.87 -0.45
C ALA A 178 45.13 -17.22 0.26
N GLY A 179 45.66 -18.30 -0.30
CA GLY A 179 45.61 -19.66 0.26
C GLY A 179 44.97 -20.76 -0.59
N VAL A 180 44.59 -20.48 -1.84
CA VAL A 180 44.16 -21.50 -2.82
C VAL A 180 45.25 -21.64 -3.87
N GLU A 181 46.07 -22.69 -3.79
CA GLU A 181 47.22 -22.91 -4.69
C GLU A 181 46.87 -23.50 -6.06
N ASP A 182 45.59 -23.77 -6.37
CA ASP A 182 45.21 -24.33 -7.67
C ASP A 182 44.10 -23.51 -8.35
N GLY A 183 44.52 -22.64 -9.28
CA GLY A 183 43.89 -22.38 -10.59
C GLY A 183 42.40 -22.01 -10.69
N SER A 184 41.69 -21.80 -9.59
CA SER A 184 40.30 -21.35 -9.56
C SER A 184 40.23 -19.95 -8.95
N ASP A 185 40.63 -18.95 -9.75
CA ASP A 185 40.84 -17.56 -9.35
C ASP A 185 39.58 -16.80 -8.86
N GLU A 186 38.41 -17.44 -8.87
CA GLU A 186 37.13 -16.81 -8.54
C GLU A 186 36.28 -17.71 -7.63
N MET A 187 36.08 -17.26 -6.37
CA MET A 187 35.10 -17.86 -5.47
C MET A 187 33.78 -17.11 -5.60
N SER A 188 32.69 -17.84 -5.88
CA SER A 188 31.34 -17.28 -5.89
C SER A 188 30.51 -17.84 -4.73
N LEU A 189 29.72 -16.98 -4.08
CA LEU A 189 28.79 -17.37 -3.02
C LEU A 189 27.40 -16.82 -3.34
N ALA A 190 26.40 -17.70 -3.35
CA ALA A 190 25.01 -17.30 -3.41
C ALA A 190 24.58 -16.66 -2.07
N LEU A 191 24.20 -15.39 -2.12
CA LEU A 191 23.68 -14.64 -0.99
C LEU A 191 22.19 -14.87 -0.84
N THR A 192 21.82 -15.77 0.07
CA THR A 192 20.42 -15.98 0.43
C THR A 192 19.87 -14.78 1.22
N PRO A 193 18.56 -14.50 1.15
CA PRO A 193 17.95 -13.41 1.91
C PRO A 193 18.23 -13.51 3.42
N SER A 194 18.28 -14.72 3.96
CA SER A 194 18.60 -15.00 5.37
C SER A 194 20.01 -14.53 5.75
N ILE A 195 21.00 -14.72 4.88
CA ILE A 195 22.38 -14.27 5.10
C ILE A 195 22.42 -12.74 5.07
N CYS A 196 21.83 -12.13 4.04
CA CYS A 196 21.76 -10.67 3.92
C CYS A 196 21.07 -10.04 5.13
N LEU A 197 19.96 -10.62 5.60
CA LEU A 197 19.24 -10.15 6.77
C LEU A 197 20.10 -10.16 8.03
N LYS A 198 20.86 -11.24 8.27
CA LYS A 198 21.79 -11.32 9.41
C LYS A 198 22.86 -10.23 9.36
N ILE A 199 23.37 -9.91 8.16
CA ILE A 199 24.36 -8.86 7.97
C ILE A 199 23.73 -7.49 8.25
N LEU A 200 22.58 -7.19 7.63
CA LEU A 200 21.91 -5.90 7.73
C LEU A 200 21.42 -5.61 9.16
N ARG A 201 20.94 -6.62 9.89
CA ARG A 201 20.45 -6.46 11.27
C ARG A 201 21.56 -6.13 12.28
N ARG A 202 22.81 -6.51 11.97
CA ARG A 202 23.99 -6.25 12.81
C ARG A 202 24.61 -4.86 12.60
N ILE A 203 24.15 -4.11 11.59
CA ILE A 203 24.61 -2.74 11.35
C ILE A 203 24.17 -1.87 12.54
N SER A 204 25.09 -1.04 13.05
CA SER A 204 24.78 -0.13 14.15
C SER A 204 23.91 1.05 13.69
N ASP A 205 23.07 1.60 14.56
CA ASP A 205 22.21 2.75 14.20
C ASP A 205 23.01 4.00 13.81
N GLU A 206 24.21 4.15 14.39
CA GLU A 206 25.16 5.18 13.98
C GLU A 206 25.64 5.00 12.54
N ASP A 207 25.96 3.76 12.13
CA ASP A 207 26.36 3.46 10.75
C ASP A 207 25.19 3.69 9.79
N VAL A 208 23.97 3.33 10.18
CA VAL A 208 22.74 3.57 9.40
C VAL A 208 22.54 5.07 9.16
N ASN A 209 22.62 5.88 10.22
CA ASN A 209 22.49 7.33 10.13
C ASN A 209 23.61 7.98 9.30
N PHE A 210 24.85 7.48 9.47
CA PHE A 210 25.99 7.96 8.71
C PHE A 210 25.82 7.67 7.22
N MET A 211 25.32 6.49 6.83
CA MET A 211 25.03 6.15 5.43
C MET A 211 23.95 7.04 4.78
N GLY A 212 23.13 7.73 5.57
CA GLY A 212 22.02 8.55 5.08
C GLY A 212 20.64 7.89 5.19
N PHE A 213 20.56 6.73 5.87
CA PHE A 213 19.28 6.11 6.23
C PHE A 213 18.84 6.56 7.62
N SER A 214 17.55 6.41 7.92
CA SER A 214 17.03 6.68 9.27
C SER A 214 16.87 5.36 10.04
N PRO A 215 17.44 5.23 11.26
CA PRO A 215 17.23 4.05 12.09
C PRO A 215 15.77 3.89 12.54
N ILE A 216 14.99 4.98 12.54
CA ILE A 216 13.59 5.00 12.98
C ILE A 216 12.64 4.74 11.81
N TRP A 217 12.96 5.23 10.61
CA TRP A 217 12.01 5.26 9.48
C TRP A 217 12.43 4.39 8.29
N SER A 218 13.71 4.07 8.10
CA SER A 218 14.20 3.43 6.88
C SER A 218 15.40 2.53 7.09
N ARG A 219 15.35 1.68 8.12
CA ARG A 219 16.44 0.77 8.44
C ARG A 219 16.64 -0.28 7.32
N PRO A 220 17.87 -0.54 6.85
CA PRO A 220 18.11 -1.40 5.69
C PRO A 220 17.62 -2.85 5.84
N ASP A 221 17.58 -3.40 7.04
CA ASP A 221 17.06 -4.75 7.31
C ASP A 221 15.57 -4.89 7.01
N TRP A 222 14.79 -3.80 7.06
CA TRP A 222 13.37 -3.79 6.71
C TRP A 222 13.11 -3.89 5.20
N MET A 223 14.15 -3.74 4.37
CA MET A 223 14.06 -3.96 2.92
C MET A 223 13.96 -5.46 2.55
N ILE A 224 14.14 -6.36 3.53
CA ILE A 224 13.95 -7.80 3.38
C ILE A 224 12.60 -8.18 4.02
N CYS A 225 11.72 -8.78 3.23
CA CYS A 225 10.39 -9.18 3.62
C CYS A 225 10.44 -10.42 4.54
N GLN A 226 10.12 -10.24 5.82
CA GLN A 226 9.94 -11.32 6.79
C GLN A 226 8.46 -11.56 7.09
N VAL A 227 7.72 -10.46 7.23
CA VAL A 227 6.27 -10.45 7.46
C VAL A 227 5.64 -9.65 6.33
N LEU A 228 4.64 -10.23 5.67
CA LEU A 228 3.92 -9.56 4.60
C LEU A 228 2.64 -8.92 5.14
N ALA A 229 2.50 -7.61 4.97
CA ALA A 229 1.26 -6.91 5.29
C ALA A 229 0.17 -7.25 4.26
N VAL A 230 -1.00 -7.66 4.74
CA VAL A 230 -2.16 -8.01 3.90
C VAL A 230 -3.12 -6.83 3.87
N PRO A 231 -3.43 -6.27 2.69
CA PRO A 231 -4.37 -5.15 2.60
C PRO A 231 -5.79 -5.58 3.01
N PRO A 232 -6.57 -4.67 3.62
CA PRO A 232 -7.95 -4.96 4.01
C PRO A 232 -8.87 -5.22 2.81
N PRO A 233 -10.02 -5.88 3.03
CA PRO A 233 -11.06 -6.07 2.01
C PRO A 233 -11.48 -4.77 1.29
N ALA A 234 -11.46 -3.61 1.96
CA ALA A 234 -11.76 -2.32 1.35
C ALA A 234 -10.83 -1.95 0.17
N VAL A 235 -9.58 -2.44 0.17
CA VAL A 235 -8.60 -2.22 -0.92
C VAL A 235 -8.75 -3.26 -2.03
N ARG A 236 -9.29 -4.44 -1.72
CA ARG A 236 -9.47 -5.60 -2.61
C ARG A 236 -10.92 -6.11 -2.54
N PRO A 237 -11.88 -5.32 -3.03
CA PRO A 237 -13.30 -5.61 -2.86
C PRO A 237 -13.72 -6.89 -3.59
N SER A 238 -14.62 -7.65 -2.98
CA SER A 238 -15.31 -8.79 -3.59
C SER A 238 -16.62 -8.34 -4.21
N VAL A 239 -16.94 -8.80 -5.42
CA VAL A 239 -18.21 -8.52 -6.10
C VAL A 239 -19.10 -9.74 -6.03
N LYS A 240 -20.31 -9.58 -5.48
CA LYS A 240 -21.35 -10.62 -5.50
C LYS A 240 -22.16 -10.52 -6.78
N HIS A 241 -22.40 -11.67 -7.41
CA HIS A 241 -23.40 -11.84 -8.46
C HIS A 241 -24.70 -12.41 -7.87
N ASP A 242 -25.82 -12.26 -8.58
CA ASP A 242 -27.17 -12.61 -8.11
C ASP A 242 -27.33 -14.09 -7.68
N SER A 243 -26.50 -15.00 -8.21
CA SER A 243 -26.53 -16.44 -7.90
C SER A 243 -25.63 -16.85 -6.71
N GLN A 244 -25.41 -15.96 -5.73
CA GLN A 244 -24.48 -16.15 -4.61
C GLN A 244 -23.01 -16.45 -5.02
N GLN A 245 -22.68 -16.31 -6.30
CA GLN A 245 -21.32 -16.43 -6.79
C GLN A 245 -20.54 -15.15 -6.47
N ARG A 246 -19.30 -15.31 -6.01
CA ARG A 246 -18.40 -14.19 -5.70
C ARG A 246 -17.26 -14.15 -6.71
N SER A 247 -17.02 -12.95 -7.24
CA SER A 247 -15.86 -12.62 -8.05
C SER A 247 -14.90 -11.81 -7.20
N GLU A 248 -13.77 -12.44 -6.85
CA GLU A 248 -12.75 -11.84 -6.01
C GLU A 248 -11.79 -10.94 -6.80
N ASP A 249 -11.18 -9.98 -6.11
CA ASP A 249 -10.20 -9.08 -6.69
C ASP A 249 -8.90 -9.80 -7.11
N ASP A 250 -8.23 -9.30 -8.16
CA ASP A 250 -6.96 -9.82 -8.67
C ASP A 250 -5.89 -9.96 -7.56
N LEU A 251 -5.81 -9.03 -6.60
CA LEU A 251 -4.85 -9.10 -5.48
C LEU A 251 -5.19 -10.25 -4.53
N SER A 252 -6.46 -10.53 -4.29
CA SER A 252 -6.90 -11.64 -3.45
C SER A 252 -6.41 -12.98 -4.02
N HIS A 253 -6.50 -13.15 -5.34
CA HIS A 253 -5.98 -14.35 -6.01
C HIS A 253 -4.47 -14.52 -5.87
N ILE A 254 -3.70 -13.42 -5.95
CA ILE A 254 -2.24 -13.47 -5.72
C ILE A 254 -1.94 -13.87 -4.28
N ILE A 255 -2.61 -13.25 -3.30
CA ILE A 255 -2.41 -13.52 -1.87
C ILE A 255 -2.77 -14.96 -1.51
N VAL A 256 -3.85 -15.52 -2.08
CA VAL A 256 -4.22 -16.93 -1.90
C VAL A 256 -3.08 -17.86 -2.33
N ASN A 257 -2.41 -17.56 -3.45
CA ASN A 257 -1.26 -18.37 -3.88
C ASN A 257 -0.04 -18.16 -2.99
N ILE A 258 0.21 -16.94 -2.50
CA ILE A 258 1.25 -16.69 -1.49
C ILE A 258 1.01 -17.56 -0.24
N ILE A 259 -0.21 -17.58 0.30
CA ILE A 259 -0.56 -18.39 1.48
C ILE A 259 -0.31 -19.87 1.19
N LYS A 260 -0.84 -20.41 0.08
CA LYS A 260 -0.65 -21.82 -0.30
C LYS A 260 0.83 -22.20 -0.39
N THR A 261 1.60 -21.42 -1.16
CA THR A 261 3.03 -21.68 -1.35
C THR A 261 3.80 -21.56 -0.05
N ASN A 262 3.44 -20.61 0.83
CA ASN A 262 4.07 -20.43 2.13
C ASN A 262 3.79 -21.60 3.07
N THR A 263 2.55 -22.08 3.16
CA THR A 263 2.18 -23.26 3.97
C THR A 263 2.91 -24.51 3.46
N THR A 264 2.90 -24.75 2.16
CA THR A 264 3.64 -25.89 1.57
C THR A 264 5.14 -25.76 1.83
N LEU A 265 5.74 -24.58 1.69
CA LEU A 265 7.15 -24.37 1.99
C LEU A 265 7.47 -24.64 3.46
N GLN A 266 6.60 -24.18 4.38
CA GLN A 266 6.73 -24.44 5.81
C GLN A 266 6.68 -25.95 6.13
N GLU A 267 5.75 -26.69 5.53
CA GLU A 267 5.67 -28.15 5.65
C GLU A 267 6.93 -28.85 5.10
N LYS A 268 7.47 -28.37 3.96
CA LYS A 268 8.70 -28.94 3.38
C LYS A 268 9.93 -28.69 4.26
N ILE A 269 10.01 -27.52 4.89
CA ILE A 269 11.07 -27.19 5.85
C ILE A 269 10.95 -28.07 7.10
N GLN A 270 9.73 -28.24 7.65
CA GLN A 270 9.49 -29.08 8.82
C GLN A 270 9.80 -30.56 8.55
N ASN A 271 9.53 -31.04 7.34
CA ASN A 271 9.85 -32.40 6.92
C ASN A 271 11.32 -32.60 6.48
N ASN A 272 12.19 -31.60 6.68
CA ASN A 272 13.60 -31.64 6.25
C ASN A 272 13.79 -32.08 4.79
N ALA A 273 12.99 -31.52 3.89
CA ALA A 273 13.12 -31.75 2.45
C ALA A 273 14.52 -31.37 1.94
N PRO A 274 15.00 -31.96 0.82
CA PRO A 274 16.30 -31.62 0.26
C PRO A 274 16.38 -30.13 -0.11
N GLY A 275 17.56 -29.54 0.05
CA GLY A 275 17.80 -28.10 -0.11
C GLY A 275 17.37 -27.54 -1.46
N ASN A 276 17.53 -28.30 -2.55
CA ASN A 276 17.10 -27.90 -3.90
C ASN A 276 15.58 -27.66 -3.96
N VAL A 277 14.80 -28.55 -3.36
CA VAL A 277 13.33 -28.44 -3.32
C VAL A 277 12.93 -27.20 -2.51
N ILE A 278 13.58 -26.95 -1.38
CA ILE A 278 13.33 -25.75 -0.56
C ILE A 278 13.64 -24.48 -1.37
N GLN A 279 14.74 -24.49 -2.15
CA GLN A 279 15.13 -23.37 -2.99
C GLN A 279 14.13 -23.10 -4.12
N ASP A 280 13.60 -24.14 -4.75
CA ASP A 280 12.57 -24.02 -5.80
C ASP A 280 11.27 -23.42 -5.26
N TRP A 281 10.78 -23.93 -4.12
CA TRP A 281 9.59 -23.39 -3.45
C TRP A 281 9.81 -21.96 -2.93
N THR A 282 11.01 -21.64 -2.44
CA THR A 282 11.39 -20.28 -2.04
C THR A 282 11.37 -19.33 -3.24
N THR A 283 11.87 -19.77 -4.40
CA THR A 283 11.87 -18.99 -5.64
C THR A 283 10.43 -18.76 -6.14
N LEU A 284 9.57 -19.77 -6.02
CA LEU A 284 8.15 -19.63 -6.35
C LEU A 284 7.43 -18.66 -5.40
N LEU A 285 7.70 -18.71 -4.10
CA LEU A 285 7.14 -17.78 -3.13
C LEU A 285 7.62 -16.34 -3.40
N GLN A 286 8.91 -16.17 -3.68
CA GLN A 286 9.52 -14.91 -4.10
C GLN A 286 8.81 -14.35 -5.35
N TYR A 287 8.48 -15.19 -6.33
CA TYR A 287 7.74 -14.79 -7.52
C TYR A 287 6.36 -14.22 -7.19
N TYR A 288 5.56 -14.91 -6.37
CA TYR A 288 4.22 -14.43 -6.03
C TYR A 288 4.24 -13.13 -5.19
N VAL A 289 5.15 -13.03 -4.22
CA VAL A 289 5.30 -11.80 -3.41
C VAL A 289 5.71 -10.61 -4.28
N SER A 290 6.59 -10.84 -5.25
CA SER A 290 7.03 -9.79 -6.17
C SER A 290 5.92 -9.37 -7.13
N THR A 291 5.17 -10.34 -7.66
CA THR A 291 4.01 -10.15 -8.54
C THR A 291 2.91 -9.31 -7.90
N LEU A 292 2.71 -9.46 -6.58
CA LEU A 292 1.75 -8.65 -5.83
C LEU A 292 2.05 -7.15 -5.99
N VAL A 293 3.33 -6.77 -5.94
CA VAL A 293 3.77 -5.39 -6.09
C VAL A 293 3.84 -4.97 -7.56
N ASP A 294 4.49 -5.78 -8.40
CA ASP A 294 4.68 -5.51 -9.83
C ASP A 294 4.62 -6.82 -10.63
N ASN A 295 3.65 -6.94 -11.54
CA ASN A 295 3.49 -8.11 -12.40
C ASN A 295 4.29 -7.99 -13.72
N LYS A 296 4.90 -6.83 -14.01
CA LYS A 296 5.66 -6.57 -15.24
C LYS A 296 7.16 -6.59 -14.98
N ILE A 297 7.64 -7.68 -14.39
CA ILE A 297 9.06 -7.84 -14.07
C ILE A 297 9.80 -8.34 -15.31
N PRO A 298 10.88 -7.66 -15.75
CA PRO A 298 11.66 -8.12 -16.90
C PRO A 298 12.23 -9.53 -16.68
N GLY A 299 12.12 -10.39 -17.69
CA GLY A 299 12.68 -11.74 -17.68
C GLY A 299 11.82 -12.80 -16.99
N VAL A 300 10.62 -12.47 -16.50
CA VAL A 300 9.69 -13.44 -15.92
C VAL A 300 8.30 -13.31 -16.54
N ALA A 301 7.64 -14.45 -16.75
CA ALA A 301 6.28 -14.49 -17.27
C ALA A 301 5.31 -13.79 -16.31
N ALA A 302 4.41 -12.98 -16.87
CA ALA A 302 3.37 -12.32 -16.09
C ALA A 302 2.39 -13.35 -15.53
N PHE A 303 2.03 -13.19 -14.26
CA PHE A 303 1.03 -14.03 -13.64
C PHE A 303 -0.35 -13.68 -14.19
N ALA A 304 -0.99 -14.66 -14.83
CA ALA A 304 -2.25 -14.47 -15.52
C ALA A 304 -3.36 -15.34 -14.91
N GLN A 305 -4.59 -14.86 -15.07
CA GLN A 305 -5.78 -15.64 -14.81
C GLN A 305 -5.87 -16.80 -15.81
N ARG A 306 -6.73 -17.78 -15.54
CA ARG A 306 -7.03 -18.90 -16.46
C ARG A 306 -7.44 -18.45 -17.87
N SER A 307 -7.97 -17.24 -18.02
CA SER A 307 -8.32 -16.62 -19.30
C SER A 307 -7.12 -16.05 -20.08
N GLY A 308 -5.90 -16.11 -19.54
CA GLY A 308 -4.70 -15.52 -20.13
C GLY A 308 -4.53 -14.02 -19.85
N ARG A 309 -5.52 -13.35 -19.24
CA ARG A 309 -5.39 -11.95 -18.83
C ARG A 309 -4.41 -11.84 -17.64
N PRO A 310 -3.38 -10.97 -17.70
CA PRO A 310 -2.50 -10.73 -16.55
C PRO A 310 -3.26 -10.07 -15.39
N LEU A 311 -2.97 -10.53 -14.17
CA LEU A 311 -3.55 -9.94 -12.95
C LEU A 311 -2.99 -8.54 -12.70
N LYS A 312 -3.84 -7.63 -12.21
CA LYS A 312 -3.43 -6.24 -11.92
C LYS A 312 -2.72 -6.14 -10.57
N SER A 313 -1.42 -5.82 -10.61
CA SER A 313 -0.58 -5.58 -9.44
C SER A 313 -0.81 -4.22 -8.76
N ILE A 314 -0.26 -4.02 -7.56
CA ILE A 314 -0.40 -2.76 -6.81
C ILE A 314 0.18 -1.56 -7.59
N LYS A 315 1.38 -1.71 -8.17
CA LYS A 315 2.03 -0.65 -8.96
C LYS A 315 1.19 -0.21 -10.16
N GLU A 316 0.56 -1.16 -10.85
CA GLU A 316 -0.32 -0.87 -11.99
C GLU A 316 -1.62 -0.17 -11.59
N ARG A 317 -2.11 -0.39 -10.37
CA ARG A 317 -3.26 0.35 -9.83
C ARG A 317 -2.92 1.80 -9.52
N LEU A 318 -1.70 2.08 -9.09
CA LEU A 318 -1.25 3.43 -8.74
C LEU A 318 -0.87 4.26 -9.96
N ASN A 319 -0.14 3.66 -10.90
CA ASN A 319 0.46 4.36 -12.03
C ASN A 319 -0.44 4.41 -13.27
N GLY A 320 -0.11 5.32 -14.20
CA GLY A 320 -0.76 5.44 -15.50
C GLY A 320 -1.92 6.45 -15.55
N LYS A 321 -2.50 6.62 -16.74
CA LYS A 321 -3.59 7.59 -17.00
C LYS A 321 -4.84 7.32 -16.16
N HIS A 322 -5.19 6.03 -16.03
CA HIS A 322 -6.34 5.55 -15.26
C HIS A 322 -5.95 5.05 -13.85
N GLY A 323 -4.69 5.24 -13.44
CA GLY A 323 -4.22 4.86 -12.11
C GLY A 323 -4.76 5.80 -11.03
N ARG A 324 -4.67 5.41 -9.76
CA ARG A 324 -5.25 6.15 -8.63
C ARG A 324 -4.70 7.58 -8.50
N VAL A 325 -3.39 7.79 -8.72
CA VAL A 325 -2.79 9.12 -8.53
C VAL A 325 -3.34 10.12 -9.55
N ARG A 326 -3.27 9.79 -10.85
CA ARG A 326 -3.73 10.70 -11.90
C ARG A 326 -5.26 10.70 -12.06
N GLY A 327 -5.87 9.52 -12.02
CA GLY A 327 -7.29 9.32 -12.32
C GLY A 327 -8.24 9.55 -11.16
N ASN A 328 -7.79 9.45 -9.90
CA ASN A 328 -8.68 9.62 -8.75
C ASN A 328 -8.29 10.82 -7.87
N LEU A 329 -6.99 11.09 -7.70
CA LEU A 329 -6.52 12.20 -6.88
C LEU A 329 -6.41 13.51 -7.69
N MET A 330 -5.80 13.48 -8.88
CA MET A 330 -5.64 14.70 -9.70
C MET A 330 -6.89 15.04 -10.54
N GLY A 331 -7.60 14.03 -11.05
CA GLY A 331 -8.73 14.21 -11.96
C GLY A 331 -9.96 13.42 -11.52
N LYS A 332 -10.67 13.90 -10.50
CA LYS A 332 -11.86 13.22 -9.98
C LYS A 332 -13.11 13.63 -10.78
N ARG A 333 -14.03 12.67 -10.97
CA ARG A 333 -15.40 13.00 -11.36
C ARG A 333 -16.06 13.76 -10.22
N VAL A 334 -16.74 14.86 -10.55
CA VAL A 334 -17.41 15.72 -9.59
C VAL A 334 -18.91 15.68 -9.80
N ASP A 335 -19.64 15.62 -8.70
CA ASP A 335 -21.09 15.79 -8.70
C ASP A 335 -21.45 17.26 -8.95
N TYR A 336 -22.73 17.54 -9.20
CA TYR A 336 -23.25 18.90 -9.47
C TYR A 336 -22.61 19.59 -10.69
N SER A 337 -22.32 18.83 -11.74
CA SER A 337 -21.83 19.34 -13.02
C SER A 337 -22.70 18.87 -14.18
N ALA A 338 -22.78 19.68 -15.24
CA ALA A 338 -23.49 19.35 -16.47
C ALA A 338 -22.69 19.80 -17.70
N ARG A 339 -22.93 19.14 -18.83
CA ARG A 339 -22.28 19.46 -20.12
C ARG A 339 -23.33 19.50 -21.22
N SER A 340 -23.29 20.54 -22.05
CA SER A 340 -24.14 20.72 -23.22
C SER A 340 -23.33 21.38 -24.35
N VAL A 341 -23.87 21.33 -25.57
CA VAL A 341 -23.36 22.10 -26.72
C VAL A 341 -23.65 23.59 -26.52
N ILE A 342 -22.71 24.45 -26.91
CA ILE A 342 -22.84 25.91 -26.84
C ILE A 342 -23.47 26.46 -28.13
N THR A 343 -24.30 27.49 -27.99
CA THR A 343 -24.92 28.23 -29.10
C THR A 343 -24.79 29.72 -28.80
N PRO A 344 -24.45 30.58 -29.79
CA PRO A 344 -24.37 32.02 -29.57
C PRO A 344 -25.76 32.64 -29.39
N ASP A 345 -25.89 33.58 -28.45
CA ASP A 345 -27.09 34.41 -28.26
C ASP A 345 -26.67 35.88 -28.05
N PRO A 346 -26.99 36.80 -28.97
CA PRO A 346 -26.58 38.20 -28.88
C PRO A 346 -27.34 39.00 -27.80
N ASN A 347 -28.43 38.47 -27.25
CA ASN A 347 -29.23 39.17 -26.24
C ASN A 347 -28.68 39.00 -24.82
N LEU A 348 -27.71 38.11 -24.62
CA LEU A 348 -27.11 37.85 -23.31
C LEU A 348 -25.92 38.77 -23.06
N SER A 349 -25.83 39.28 -21.84
CA SER A 349 -24.64 39.99 -21.37
C SER A 349 -23.43 39.04 -21.30
N ILE A 350 -22.21 39.58 -21.41
CA ILE A 350 -20.95 38.82 -21.24
C ILE A 350 -20.84 38.10 -19.89
N ARG A 351 -21.57 38.54 -18.87
CA ARG A 351 -21.61 37.92 -17.53
C ARG A 351 -22.68 36.85 -17.37
N GLN A 352 -23.55 36.67 -18.36
CA GLN A 352 -24.68 35.75 -18.30
C GLN A 352 -24.41 34.50 -19.12
N LEU A 353 -25.02 33.40 -18.71
CA LEU A 353 -24.99 32.13 -19.41
C LEU A 353 -26.40 31.57 -19.48
N GLY A 354 -26.90 31.29 -20.67
CA GLY A 354 -28.15 30.59 -20.87
C GLY A 354 -28.03 29.14 -20.41
N VAL A 355 -28.82 28.74 -19.41
CA VAL A 355 -28.86 27.36 -18.91
C VAL A 355 -30.19 26.72 -19.33
N PRO A 356 -30.17 25.61 -20.07
CA PRO A 356 -31.39 24.89 -20.43
C PRO A 356 -32.19 24.48 -19.19
N MET A 357 -33.53 24.60 -19.26
CA MET A 357 -34.42 24.31 -18.14
C MET A 357 -34.22 22.88 -17.59
N LYS A 358 -33.98 21.89 -18.46
CA LYS A 358 -33.68 20.50 -18.04
C LYS A 358 -32.45 20.39 -17.14
N ILE A 359 -31.42 21.20 -17.39
CA ILE A 359 -30.19 21.23 -16.57
C ILE A 359 -30.46 21.99 -15.27
N ALA A 360 -31.13 23.13 -15.35
CA ALA A 360 -31.48 23.95 -14.18
C ALA A 360 -32.37 23.20 -13.18
N MET A 361 -33.32 22.40 -13.67
CA MET A 361 -34.16 21.55 -12.84
C MET A 361 -33.40 20.35 -12.26
N ASN A 362 -32.24 19.97 -12.80
CA ASN A 362 -31.46 18.84 -12.28
C ASN A 362 -30.40 19.27 -11.25
N LEU A 363 -29.69 20.36 -11.53
CA LEU A 363 -28.64 20.89 -10.66
C LEU A 363 -29.26 21.58 -9.44
N THR A 364 -28.89 21.12 -8.24
CA THR A 364 -29.35 21.71 -7.00
C THR A 364 -28.22 22.43 -6.27
N ARG A 365 -28.59 23.42 -5.45
CA ARG A 365 -27.68 24.15 -4.58
C ARG A 365 -28.19 24.01 -3.13
N PRO A 366 -27.37 23.55 -2.17
CA PRO A 366 -27.78 23.50 -0.78
C PRO A 366 -27.90 24.92 -0.21
N VAL A 367 -29.05 25.26 0.38
CA VAL A 367 -29.31 26.59 0.96
C VAL A 367 -29.87 26.43 2.36
N LYS A 368 -29.10 26.88 3.36
CA LYS A 368 -29.54 26.85 4.76
C LYS A 368 -30.75 27.75 4.98
N VAL A 369 -31.76 27.21 5.67
CA VAL A 369 -32.97 27.93 6.07
C VAL A 369 -32.64 28.90 7.21
N ASN A 370 -32.90 30.17 6.94
CA ASN A 370 -32.78 31.31 7.85
C ASN A 370 -34.13 32.04 7.93
N ASN A 371 -34.29 32.95 8.90
CA ASN A 371 -35.53 33.71 9.06
C ASN A 371 -35.94 34.50 7.79
N LEU A 372 -34.96 35.00 7.03
CA LEU A 372 -35.21 35.83 5.85
C LEU A 372 -35.66 35.04 4.61
N ASN A 373 -35.12 33.83 4.41
CA ASN A 373 -35.38 33.04 3.19
C ASN A 373 -36.47 31.97 3.39
N LYS A 374 -36.93 31.74 4.63
CA LYS A 374 -37.90 30.71 4.98
C LYS A 374 -39.14 30.72 4.08
N ASN A 375 -39.82 31.86 3.95
CA ASN A 375 -41.03 31.98 3.15
C ASN A 375 -40.79 31.68 1.66
N TYR A 376 -39.61 32.04 1.15
CA TYR A 376 -39.23 31.77 -0.23
C TYR A 376 -38.96 30.27 -0.45
N LEU A 377 -38.21 29.64 0.45
CA LEU A 377 -37.89 28.21 0.38
C LEU A 377 -39.13 27.33 0.56
N THR A 378 -40.09 27.73 1.40
CA THR A 378 -41.38 27.01 1.54
C THR A 378 -42.12 26.94 0.21
N LYS A 379 -42.16 28.04 -0.56
CA LYS A 379 -42.78 28.05 -1.89
C LYS A 379 -42.06 27.11 -2.88
N LEU A 380 -40.73 27.05 -2.84
CA LEU A 380 -39.97 26.14 -3.70
C LEU A 380 -40.23 24.66 -3.37
N ILE A 381 -40.43 24.34 -2.09
CA ILE A 381 -40.77 22.97 -1.66
C ILE A 381 -42.18 22.60 -2.11
N GLN A 382 -43.13 23.51 -1.98
CA GLN A 382 -44.51 23.31 -2.46
C GLN A 382 -44.55 23.03 -3.98
N ASN A 383 -43.78 23.79 -4.76
CA ASN A 383 -43.64 23.56 -6.21
C ASN A 383 -43.01 22.19 -6.53
N GLY A 384 -42.11 21.70 -5.67
CA GLY A 384 -41.46 20.41 -5.80
C GLY A 384 -40.42 20.33 -6.94
N PRO A 385 -40.04 19.12 -7.38
CA PRO A 385 -38.92 18.94 -8.31
C PRO A 385 -39.28 19.16 -9.79
N ASN A 386 -40.56 19.11 -10.16
CA ASN A 386 -41.02 19.10 -11.55
C ASN A 386 -41.37 20.48 -12.11
N VAL A 387 -41.55 21.48 -11.25
CA VAL A 387 -41.94 22.84 -11.63
C VAL A 387 -40.82 23.80 -11.25
N TYR A 388 -40.33 24.57 -12.22
CA TYR A 388 -39.34 25.61 -11.98
C TYR A 388 -40.04 26.95 -11.62
N PRO A 389 -39.60 27.66 -10.56
CA PRO A 389 -38.53 27.34 -9.62
C PRO A 389 -39.00 26.38 -8.50
N GLY A 390 -38.18 25.40 -8.16
CA GLY A 390 -38.54 24.35 -7.20
C GLY A 390 -37.35 23.73 -6.45
N ALA A 391 -37.61 22.69 -5.66
CA ALA A 391 -36.60 21.98 -4.85
C ALA A 391 -36.74 20.46 -4.97
N LYS A 392 -35.65 19.71 -4.72
CA LYS A 392 -35.62 18.24 -4.83
C LYS A 392 -35.52 17.51 -3.50
N ILE A 393 -34.63 17.96 -2.64
CA ILE A 393 -34.25 17.27 -1.40
C ILE A 393 -34.32 18.30 -0.28
N LEU A 394 -34.95 17.93 0.83
CA LEU A 394 -34.90 18.65 2.09
C LEU A 394 -34.04 17.86 3.06
N VAL A 395 -32.98 18.47 3.56
CA VAL A 395 -32.15 17.88 4.62
C VAL A 395 -32.51 18.54 5.95
N LYS A 396 -33.08 17.75 6.86
CA LYS A 396 -33.44 18.21 8.20
C LYS A 396 -32.19 18.44 9.05
N LYS A 397 -32.31 19.25 10.10
CA LYS A 397 -31.23 19.54 11.05
C LYS A 397 -30.59 18.29 11.68
N ASN A 398 -31.34 17.20 11.83
CA ASN A 398 -30.86 15.91 12.34
C ASN A 398 -30.03 15.12 11.31
N GLY A 399 -29.99 15.55 10.04
CA GLY A 399 -29.27 14.90 8.94
C GLY A 399 -30.15 14.04 8.02
N ASP A 400 -31.44 13.89 8.33
CA ASP A 400 -32.36 13.10 7.51
C ASP A 400 -32.64 13.80 6.19
N SER A 401 -32.52 13.04 5.09
CA SER A 401 -32.75 13.56 3.73
C SER A 401 -34.11 13.08 3.22
N ILE A 402 -35.01 14.01 2.95
CA ILE A 402 -36.36 13.76 2.43
C ILE A 402 -36.40 14.13 0.95
N TYR A 403 -36.79 13.19 0.08
CA TYR A 403 -36.93 13.41 -1.36
C TYR A 403 -38.36 13.87 -1.69
N LEU A 404 -38.50 15.06 -2.27
CA LEU A 404 -39.79 15.73 -2.48
C LEU A 404 -40.64 15.18 -3.65
N GLU A 405 -40.14 14.16 -4.34
CA GLU A 405 -40.84 13.53 -5.46
C GLU A 405 -42.05 12.72 -4.99
N ASN A 406 -41.87 11.93 -3.92
CA ASN A 406 -42.86 10.96 -3.41
C ASN A 406 -43.41 11.32 -2.03
N THR A 407 -43.24 12.56 -1.58
CA THR A 407 -43.70 13.02 -0.26
C THR A 407 -44.80 14.07 -0.44
N ASP A 408 -45.77 14.06 0.47
CA ASP A 408 -46.77 15.11 0.56
C ASP A 408 -46.09 16.43 0.95
N ARG A 409 -46.21 17.43 0.09
CA ARG A 409 -45.41 18.66 0.15
C ARG A 409 -46.06 19.72 1.03
N GLU A 410 -47.38 19.65 1.20
CA GLU A 410 -48.15 20.65 1.95
C GLU A 410 -47.99 20.50 3.45
N SER A 411 -47.71 19.28 3.92
CA SER A 411 -47.46 18.97 5.33
C SER A 411 -46.05 19.35 5.81
N ILE A 412 -45.14 19.73 4.91
CA ILE A 412 -43.74 19.97 5.25
C ILE A 412 -43.54 21.38 5.82
N ILE A 413 -43.22 21.44 7.11
CA ILE A 413 -42.83 22.68 7.78
C ILE A 413 -41.31 22.78 7.84
N LEU A 414 -40.77 23.90 7.37
CA LEU A 414 -39.35 24.23 7.43
C LEU A 414 -38.94 24.74 8.82
N GLU A 415 -37.83 24.22 9.32
CA GLU A 415 -37.20 24.68 10.56
C GLU A 415 -35.91 25.45 10.29
N LEU A 416 -35.47 26.25 11.26
CA LEU A 416 -34.23 26.99 11.14
C LEU A 416 -33.03 26.05 11.23
N GLY A 417 -32.17 26.11 10.21
CA GLY A 417 -31.00 25.23 10.07
C GLY A 417 -31.22 24.00 9.20
N ASP A 418 -32.44 23.76 8.69
CA ASP A 418 -32.68 22.83 7.58
C ASP A 418 -31.94 23.30 6.30
N VAL A 419 -31.71 22.40 5.33
CA VAL A 419 -30.94 22.67 4.09
C VAL A 419 -31.63 22.19 2.83
#